data_AF-A0A4C1YDT6-F1
#
_entry.id   AF-A0A4C1YDT6-F1
#
_cell.length_a   1.000
_cell.length_b   1.000
_cell.length_c   1.000
_cell.angle_alpha   90.00
_cell.angle_beta   90.00
_cell.angle_gamma   90.00
#
_symmetry.space_group_name_H-M   'P 1'
#
loop_
_entity.id
_entity.type
_entity.pdbx_description
1 polymer ?
#
loop_
_entity_poly.entity_id
_entity_poly.type
_entity_poly.pdbx_seq_one_letter_code
_entity_poly.pdbx_strand_id
1 'polypeptide(L)'
;MTEDNISTMRLMINTDRRVTYQQIWPSLGIGMSQVHKILHEHLAVRKFCVRWIPHNLTEAQKLGRVNWYRETIQRSPSVVSNTVNDKVTSDES
;
A
#
# COMPACT_ATOMS: atom_id res chain seq x y z
N MET A 1 -20.36 11.64 20.58
CA MET A 1 -19.22 10.92 19.96
C MET A 1 -18.03 11.09 20.87
N THR A 2 -17.39 10.00 21.29
CA THR A 2 -16.30 10.04 22.27
C THR A 2 -14.95 10.09 21.56
N GLU A 3 -13.99 10.85 22.08
CA GLU A 3 -12.62 10.91 21.54
C GLU A 3 -11.97 9.50 21.50
N ASP A 4 -12.31 8.65 22.47
CA ASP A 4 -11.89 7.24 22.53
C ASP A 4 -12.33 6.43 21.29
N ASN A 5 -13.51 6.71 20.74
CA ASN A 5 -13.98 6.02 19.54
C ASN A 5 -13.19 6.45 18.30
N ILE A 6 -12.82 7.74 18.24
CA ILE A 6 -12.02 8.30 17.14
C ILE A 6 -10.60 7.73 17.20
N SER A 7 -9.98 7.72 18.38
CA SER A 7 -8.63 7.17 18.57
C SER A 7 -8.58 5.66 18.30
N THR A 8 -9.57 4.91 18.77
CA THR A 8 -9.68 3.47 18.53
C THR A 8 -9.89 3.16 17.04
N MET A 9 -10.76 3.89 16.34
CA MET A 9 -10.93 3.72 14.89
C MET A 9 -9.67 4.07 14.10
N ARG A 10 -8.93 5.13 14.50
CA ARG A 10 -7.61 5.44 13.91
C ARG A 10 -6.65 4.26 14.06
N LEU A 11 -6.60 3.67 15.25
CA LEU A 11 -5.74 2.51 15.52
C LEU A 11 -6.13 1.30 14.68
N MET A 12 -7.42 0.99 14.55
CA MET A 12 -7.90 -0.11 13.70
C MET A 12 -7.48 0.07 12.24
N ILE A 13 -7.63 1.27 11.67
CA ILE A 13 -7.26 1.58 10.27
C ILE A 13 -5.75 1.53 10.04
N ASN A 14 -4.96 2.03 11.00
CA ASN A 14 -3.51 2.01 10.90
C ASN A 14 -2.93 0.59 11.01
N THR A 15 -3.57 -0.26 11.82
CA THR A 15 -3.21 -1.68 11.97
C THR A 15 -3.60 -2.49 10.72
N ASP A 16 -4.85 -2.32 10.25
CA ASP A 16 -5.33 -2.94 9.03
C ASP A 16 -6.11 -1.94 8.17
N ARG A 17 -5.49 -1.52 7.06
CA ARG A 17 -6.11 -0.61 6.09
C ARG A 17 -7.29 -1.22 5.34
N ARG A 18 -7.54 -2.53 5.48
CA ARG A 18 -8.64 -3.26 4.86
C ARG A 18 -9.84 -3.45 5.80
N VAL A 19 -9.78 -2.89 7.01
CA VAL A 19 -10.88 -2.97 7.97
C VAL A 19 -12.19 -2.46 7.36
N THR A 20 -13.26 -3.21 7.58
CA THR A 20 -14.59 -2.95 7.00
C THR A 20 -15.54 -2.34 8.01
N TYR A 21 -16.58 -1.66 7.53
CA TYR A 21 -17.66 -1.16 8.38
C TYR A 21 -18.23 -2.25 9.31
N GLN A 22 -18.39 -3.47 8.78
CA GLN A 22 -18.94 -4.63 9.51
C GLN A 22 -18.03 -5.10 10.67
N GLN A 23 -16.73 -4.83 10.60
CA GLN A 23 -15.81 -5.10 11.70
C GLN A 23 -15.78 -3.95 12.70
N ILE A 24 -15.91 -2.70 12.24
CA ILE A 24 -15.78 -1.51 13.09
C ILE A 24 -17.00 -1.34 14.02
N TRP A 25 -18.21 -1.33 13.46
CA TRP A 25 -19.41 -0.99 14.24
C TRP A 25 -19.66 -1.92 15.45
N PRO A 26 -19.49 -3.26 15.36
CA PRO A 26 -19.69 -4.12 16.53
C PRO A 26 -18.52 -4.03 17.52
N SER A 27 -17.29 -3.79 17.06
CA SER A 27 -16.12 -3.64 17.93
C SER A 27 -16.19 -2.40 18.82
N LEU A 28 -16.78 -1.32 18.32
CA LEU A 28 -16.96 -0.06 19.07
C LEU A 28 -18.35 0.05 19.73
N GLY A 29 -19.28 -0.86 19.46
CA GLY A 29 -20.65 -0.79 19.98
C GLY A 29 -21.43 0.45 19.53
N ILE A 30 -21.12 0.98 18.33
CA ILE A 30 -21.74 2.19 17.77
C ILE A 30 -22.52 1.88 16.50
N GLY A 31 -23.48 2.75 16.17
CA GLY A 31 -24.26 2.62 14.93
C GLY A 31 -23.44 2.91 13.66
N MET A 32 -23.83 2.31 12.53
CA MET A 32 -23.16 2.50 11.23
C MET A 32 -23.08 3.96 10.78
N SER A 33 -24.10 4.77 11.07
CA SER A 33 -24.09 6.20 10.76
C SER A 33 -22.98 6.94 11.51
N GLN A 34 -22.68 6.52 12.74
CA GLN A 34 -21.63 7.12 13.56
C GLN A 34 -20.24 6.70 13.06
N VAL A 35 -20.08 5.44 12.64
CA VAL A 35 -18.86 4.99 11.94
C VAL A 35 -18.62 5.81 10.68
N HIS A 36 -19.66 6.06 9.88
CA HIS A 36 -19.56 6.86 8.65
C HIS A 36 -19.09 8.30 8.95
N LYS A 37 -19.69 8.95 9.95
CA LYS A 37 -19.27 10.29 10.40
C LYS A 37 -17.82 10.30 10.87
N ILE A 38 -17.40 9.34 11.69
CA ILE A 38 -16.01 9.25 12.14
C ILE A 38 -15.06 9.14 10.94
N LEU A 39 -15.32 8.20 10.02
CA LEU A 39 -14.44 7.96 8.86
C LEU A 39 -14.30 9.20 7.96
N HIS A 40 -15.41 9.86 7.63
CA HIS A 40 -15.40 10.93 6.63
C HIS A 40 -15.25 12.33 7.21
N GLU A 41 -15.86 12.63 8.35
CA GLU A 41 -15.85 13.99 8.95
C GLU A 41 -14.68 14.18 9.91
N HIS A 42 -14.31 13.15 10.69
CA HIS A 42 -13.27 13.28 11.72
C HIS A 42 -11.90 12.73 11.29
N LEU A 43 -11.89 11.66 10.50
CA LEU A 43 -10.66 11.02 10.03
C LEU A 43 -10.30 11.40 8.59
N ALA A 44 -11.26 11.92 7.83
CA ALA A 44 -11.11 12.28 6.42
C ALA A 44 -10.47 11.17 5.57
N VAL A 45 -10.75 9.90 5.91
CA VAL A 45 -10.20 8.75 5.18
C VAL A 45 -11.03 8.45 3.93
N ARG A 46 -10.37 7.91 2.91
CA ARG A 46 -10.99 7.48 1.66
C ARG A 46 -10.74 6.00 1.42
N LYS A 47 -11.73 5.33 0.84
CA LYS A 47 -11.59 3.94 0.39
C LYS A 47 -10.74 3.92 -0.88
N PHE A 48 -9.64 3.17 -0.83
CA PHE A 48 -8.81 2.87 -2.00
C PHE A 48 -8.97 1.41 -2.39
N CYS A 49 -9.08 1.15 -3.68
CA CYS A 49 -8.93 -0.21 -4.21
C CYS A 49 -7.46 -0.58 -4.20
N VAL A 50 -7.14 -1.80 -3.74
CA VAL A 50 -5.77 -2.32 -3.79
C VAL A 50 -5.34 -2.49 -5.24
N ARG A 51 -4.08 -2.17 -5.54
CA ARG A 51 -3.51 -2.41 -6.87
C ARG A 51 -3.39 -3.91 -7.12
N TRP A 52 -3.68 -4.36 -8.33
CA TRP A 52 -3.41 -5.75 -8.72
C TRP A 52 -1.90 -6.00 -8.71
N ILE A 53 -1.49 -7.13 -8.14
CA ILE A 53 -0.09 -7.55 -8.04
C ILE A 53 0.04 -8.88 -8.81
N PRO A 54 0.91 -8.97 -9.84
CA PRO A 54 1.00 -10.16 -10.69
C PRO A 54 1.36 -11.43 -9.94
N HIS A 55 2.29 -11.34 -8.99
CA HIS A 55 2.79 -12.49 -8.25
C HIS A 55 3.05 -12.14 -6.79
N ASN A 56 2.78 -13.08 -5.89
CA ASN A 56 3.21 -12.99 -4.50
C ASN A 56 4.63 -13.53 -4.37
N LEU A 57 5.61 -12.63 -4.29
CA LEU A 57 7.03 -12.98 -4.28
C LEU A 57 7.49 -13.50 -2.92
N THR A 58 8.41 -14.47 -2.94
CA THR A 58 9.15 -14.89 -1.76
C THR A 58 10.18 -13.84 -1.33
N GLU A 59 10.63 -13.88 -0.08
CA GLU A 59 11.65 -12.95 0.42
C GLU A 59 12.96 -13.05 -0.38
N ALA A 60 13.35 -14.27 -0.79
CA ALA A 60 14.52 -14.49 -1.64
C ALA A 60 14.37 -13.82 -3.02
N GLN A 61 13.18 -13.90 -3.65
CA GLN A 61 12.90 -13.23 -4.92
C GLN A 61 12.92 -11.70 -4.78
N LYS A 62 12.40 -11.15 -3.67
CA LYS A 62 12.45 -9.71 -3.39
C LYS A 62 13.90 -9.24 -3.24
N LEU A 63 14.70 -9.97 -2.47
CA LEU A 63 16.11 -9.65 -2.27
C LEU A 63 16.89 -9.70 -3.59
N GLY A 64 16.68 -10.75 -4.40
CA GLY A 64 17.28 -10.87 -5.72
C GLY A 64 16.96 -9.68 -6.63
N ARG A 65 15.69 -9.23 -6.65
CA ARG A 65 15.28 -8.02 -7.39
C ARG A 65 15.99 -6.77 -6.89
N VAL A 66 16.03 -6.53 -5.58
CA VAL A 66 16.69 -5.33 -5.01
C VAL A 66 18.19 -5.31 -5.33
N ASN A 67 18.87 -6.45 -5.20
CA ASN A 67 20.29 -6.56 -5.52
C ASN A 67 20.56 -6.30 -7.00
N TRP A 68 19.77 -6.92 -7.90
CA TRP A 68 19.86 -6.66 -9.33
C TRP A 68 19.67 -5.18 -9.68
N TYR A 69 18.66 -4.51 -9.10
CA TYR A 69 18.46 -3.08 -9.32
C TYR A 69 19.62 -2.23 -8.81
N ARG A 70 20.17 -2.56 -7.63
CA ARG A 70 21.33 -1.84 -7.09
C ARG A 70 22.56 -1.97 -8.00
N GLU A 71 22.87 -3.18 -8.45
CA GLU A 71 24.00 -3.46 -9.33
C GLU A 71 23.84 -2.76 -10.69
N THR A 72 22.64 -2.84 -11.27
CA THR A 72 22.37 -2.21 -12.59
C THR A 72 22.42 -0.69 -12.51
N ILE A 73 21.95 -0.07 -11.43
CA ILE A 73 22.07 1.38 -11.21
C ILE A 73 23.55 1.77 -11.04
N GLN A 74 24.33 1.02 -10.25
CA GLN A 74 25.75 1.30 -10.05
C GLN A 74 26.57 1.14 -11.34
N ARG A 75 26.21 0.17 -12.17
CA ARG A 75 26.88 -0.11 -13.44
C ARG A 75 26.47 0.84 -14.56
N SER A 76 25.36 1.56 -14.40
CA SER A 76 24.99 2.60 -15.36
C SER A 76 25.96 3.78 -15.21
N PRO A 77 26.74 4.14 -16.25
CA PRO A 77 27.42 5.41 -16.23
C PRO A 77 26.37 6.52 -16.11
N SER A 78 26.74 7.61 -15.44
CA SER A 78 25.85 8.76 -15.18
C SER A 78 25.05 9.17 -16.41
N VAL A 79 23.90 9.82 -16.20
CA VAL A 79 22.87 10.29 -17.17
C VAL A 79 23.39 10.84 -18.52
N VAL A 80 24.67 11.23 -18.60
CA VAL A 80 25.38 11.68 -19.81
C VAL A 80 25.65 10.56 -20.82
N SER A 81 25.67 9.28 -20.40
CA SER A 81 26.01 8.14 -21.27
C SER A 81 24.76 7.36 -21.70
N ASN A 82 24.41 7.41 -22.99
CA ASN A 82 23.25 6.76 -23.63
C ASN A 82 23.35 5.20 -23.70
N THR A 83 23.99 4.53 -22.74
CA THR A 83 24.24 3.07 -22.76
C THR A 83 22.97 2.23 -22.62
N VAL A 84 21.84 2.83 -22.27
CA VAL A 84 20.52 2.19 -22.31
C VAL A 84 20.08 1.93 -23.75
N ASN A 85 20.45 2.81 -24.69
CA ASN A 85 20.05 2.70 -26.10
C ASN A 85 20.73 1.55 -26.84
N ASP A 86 21.80 0.97 -26.26
CA ASP A 86 22.50 -0.19 -26.79
C ASP A 86 21.85 -1.52 -26.36
N LYS A 87 20.89 -1.49 -25.43
CA LYS A 87 20.23 -2.71 -24.93
C LYS A 87 19.05 -3.08 -25.84
N VAL A 88 19.11 -4.28 -26.41
CA VAL A 88 17.99 -4.91 -27.12
C VAL A 88 17.34 -5.96 -26.21
N THR A 89 16.01 -5.89 -26.06
CA THR A 89 15.22 -6.83 -25.23
C THR A 89 14.05 -7.38 -26.04
N SER A 90 13.70 -8.65 -25.83
CA SER A 90 12.55 -9.31 -26.45
C SER A 90 11.78 -10.14 -25.41
N ASP A 91 10.47 -10.17 -25.52
CA ASP A 91 9.56 -11.07 -24.79
C ASP A 91 8.52 -11.66 -25.76
N GLU A 92 7.96 -12.82 -25.40
CA GLU A 92 6.91 -13.51 -26.16
C GLU A 92 5.57 -13.35 -25.42
N SER A 93 4.47 -13.20 -26.16
CA SER A 93 3.09 -13.14 -25.62
C SER A 93 2.38 -14.48 -25.67
#